data_AF-A0A0C2T7U0-F1
#
_entry.id   AF-A0A0C2T7U0-F1
#
_cell.length_a   1.000
_cell.length_b   1.000
_cell.length_c   1.000
_cell.angle_alpha   90.00
_cell.angle_beta   90.00
_cell.angle_gamma   90.00
#
_symmetry.space_group_name_H-M   'P 1'
#
loop_
_entity.id
_entity.type
_entity.pdbx_description
1 polymer ?
#
loop_
_entity_poly.entity_id
_entity_poly.type
_entity_poly.pdbx_seq_one_letter_code
_entity_poly.pdbx_strand_id
1 'polypeptide(L)'
;MTVNDPSAPRVARVVDYFSPKQQMAYLVMEFIDTATSADNAPETVADALQWLRRVPAPHDVIIGSVGGGPRHKLFRDSEAPLLFSSKWALQNYMNKVCSRCSRTDSGLRQANKDGFQQRQARFTQSDMDKSHFFIDNNGNMCILDFKTVVILPESFASYTMYASSSPFGKNVARCLGWPPSSNLESMRKAGAILMMLADETLGLDKDGFPRARH
;
A
#
# COMPACT_ATOMS: atom_id res chain seq x y z
N MET A 1 -6.33 -9.56 -19.03
CA MET A 1 -6.14 -8.17 -19.52
C MET A 1 -5.26 -8.22 -20.75
N THR A 2 -5.63 -7.51 -21.80
CA THR A 2 -4.87 -7.41 -23.04
C THR A 2 -3.90 -6.25 -22.95
N VAL A 3 -2.70 -6.41 -23.50
CA VAL A 3 -1.81 -5.29 -23.83
C VAL A 3 -2.64 -4.34 -24.70
N ASN A 4 -2.80 -3.07 -24.29
CA ASN A 4 -3.65 -2.03 -24.90
C ASN A 4 -5.08 -1.85 -24.35
N ASP A 5 -5.33 -2.10 -23.07
CA ASP A 5 -6.56 -1.63 -22.43
C ASP A 5 -6.59 -0.08 -22.40
N PRO A 6 -7.53 0.59 -23.11
CA PRO A 6 -7.59 2.05 -23.17
C PRO A 6 -7.98 2.70 -21.84
N SER A 7 -8.48 1.92 -20.87
CA SER A 7 -8.77 2.38 -19.52
C SER A 7 -7.58 2.25 -18.55
N ALA A 8 -6.45 1.71 -19.02
CA ALA A 8 -5.25 1.58 -18.21
C ALA A 8 -4.62 2.96 -17.95
N PRO A 9 -4.21 3.26 -16.70
CA PRO A 9 -3.42 4.45 -16.44
C PRO A 9 -2.08 4.37 -17.17
N ARG A 10 -1.62 5.52 -17.68
CA ARG A 10 -0.32 5.65 -18.32
C ARG A 10 0.79 5.53 -17.26
N VAL A 11 1.83 4.80 -17.62
CA VAL A 11 3.05 4.65 -16.81
C VAL A 11 4.23 5.00 -17.69
N ALA A 12 5.17 5.76 -17.16
CA ALA A 12 6.40 6.09 -17.88
C ALA A 12 7.16 4.81 -18.23
N ARG A 13 7.51 4.65 -19.51
CA ARG A 13 8.33 3.52 -19.92
C ARG A 13 9.72 3.62 -19.30
N VAL A 14 10.17 2.58 -18.62
CA VAL A 14 11.56 2.48 -18.17
C VAL A 14 12.46 2.30 -19.39
N VAL A 15 13.46 3.19 -19.51
CA VAL A 15 14.45 3.19 -20.58
C VAL A 15 15.70 2.45 -20.14
N ASP A 16 16.18 2.73 -18.93
CA ASP A 16 17.40 2.13 -18.39
C ASP A 16 17.38 2.13 -16.85
N TYR A 17 18.16 1.22 -16.26
CA TYR A 17 18.40 1.14 -14.82
C TYR A 17 19.85 0.75 -14.56
N PHE A 18 20.56 1.54 -13.74
CA PHE A 18 21.96 1.27 -13.41
C PHE A 18 22.35 1.80 -12.03
N SER A 19 23.37 1.18 -11.43
CA SER A 19 23.88 1.53 -10.09
C SER A 19 25.42 1.60 -10.12
N PRO A 20 26.02 2.74 -10.50
CA PRO A 20 27.46 2.87 -10.75
C PRO A 20 28.32 2.71 -9.50
N LYS A 21 27.77 3.11 -8.35
CA LYS A 21 28.38 3.00 -7.03
C LYS A 21 27.27 2.47 -6.15
N GLN A 22 27.44 1.32 -5.52
CA GLN A 22 26.43 0.53 -4.78
C GLN A 22 25.55 1.28 -3.76
N GLN A 23 25.75 2.58 -3.57
CA GLN A 23 24.97 3.49 -2.73
C GLN A 23 23.87 4.26 -3.50
N MET A 24 23.92 4.30 -4.84
CA MET A 24 22.95 5.06 -5.64
C MET A 24 22.58 4.34 -6.93
N ALA A 25 21.28 4.18 -7.14
CA ALA A 25 20.71 3.67 -8.39
C ALA A 25 20.01 4.79 -9.15
N TYR A 26 20.08 4.72 -10.47
CA TYR A 26 19.42 5.61 -11.41
C TYR A 26 18.39 4.81 -12.19
N LEU A 27 17.20 5.37 -12.31
CA LEU A 27 16.11 4.85 -13.15
C LEU A 27 15.81 5.92 -14.20
N VAL A 28 16.13 5.63 -15.46
CA VAL A 28 15.84 6.51 -16.59
C VAL A 28 14.51 6.09 -17.16
N MET A 29 13.57 7.02 -17.25
CA MET A 29 12.22 6.77 -17.74
C MET A 29 11.86 7.78 -18.82
N GLU A 30 10.88 7.42 -19.65
CA GLU A 30 10.20 8.36 -20.53
C GLU A 30 9.73 9.58 -19.74
N PHE A 31 10.07 10.77 -20.24
CA PHE A 31 9.50 12.01 -19.73
C PHE A 31 8.09 12.17 -20.27
N ILE A 32 7.09 12.10 -19.39
CA ILE A 32 5.71 12.38 -19.72
C ILE A 32 5.44 13.84 -19.37
N ASP A 33 5.14 14.64 -20.38
CA ASP A 33 4.81 16.04 -20.18
C ASP A 33 3.49 16.19 -19.43
N THR A 34 3.49 17.05 -18.40
CA THR A 34 2.38 17.19 -17.47
C THR A 34 1.48 18.33 -17.90
N ALA A 35 0.23 18.03 -18.23
CA ALA A 35 -0.75 19.06 -18.56
C ALA A 35 -1.37 19.67 -17.32
N THR A 36 -1.70 18.84 -16.33
CA THR A 36 -2.49 19.26 -15.16
C THR A 36 -2.26 18.33 -13.96
N SER A 37 -2.26 18.92 -12.76
CA SER A 37 -2.31 18.15 -11.51
C SER A 37 -3.63 17.38 -11.37
N ALA A 38 -3.58 16.16 -10.83
CA ALA A 38 -4.75 15.33 -10.55
C ALA A 38 -5.52 15.74 -9.28
N ASP A 39 -5.06 16.77 -8.55
CA ASP A 39 -5.66 17.24 -7.29
C ASP A 39 -7.17 17.50 -7.39
N ASN A 40 -7.61 18.02 -8.53
CA ASN A 40 -9.00 18.40 -8.80
C ASN A 40 -9.78 17.36 -9.61
N ALA A 41 -9.21 16.16 -9.81
CA ALA A 41 -9.82 15.08 -10.59
C ALA A 41 -9.86 13.75 -9.80
N PRO A 42 -10.45 13.72 -8.60
CA PRO A 42 -10.49 12.51 -7.76
C PRO A 42 -11.24 11.34 -8.43
N GLU A 43 -12.17 11.61 -9.34
CA GLU A 43 -12.88 10.61 -10.14
C GLU A 43 -11.91 9.87 -11.08
N THR A 44 -11.05 10.62 -11.78
CA THR A 44 -10.07 10.05 -12.70
C THR A 44 -9.03 9.20 -11.96
N VAL A 45 -8.60 9.64 -10.77
CA VAL A 45 -7.72 8.85 -9.90
C VAL A 45 -8.45 7.59 -9.41
N ALA A 46 -9.72 7.69 -9.05
CA ALA A 46 -10.53 6.55 -8.65
C ALA A 46 -10.65 5.50 -9.77
N ASP A 47 -10.87 5.91 -11.02
CA ASP A 47 -10.92 5.01 -12.17
C ASP A 47 -9.60 4.25 -12.36
N ALA A 48 -8.47 4.95 -12.27
CA ALA A 48 -7.14 4.34 -12.37
C ALA A 48 -6.86 3.33 -11.24
N LEU A 49 -7.27 3.62 -10.01
CA LEU A 49 -7.16 2.67 -8.90
C LEU A 49 -8.11 1.49 -9.05
N GLN A 50 -9.29 1.71 -9.64
CA GLN A 50 -10.22 0.63 -9.94
C GLN A 50 -9.65 -0.28 -11.04
N TRP A 51 -8.97 0.29 -12.03
CA TRP A 51 -8.22 -0.47 -13.02
C TRP A 51 -7.12 -1.32 -12.38
N LEU A 52 -6.27 -0.71 -11.54
CA LEU A 52 -5.20 -1.42 -10.81
C LEU A 52 -5.74 -2.62 -10.03
N ARG A 53 -6.87 -2.47 -9.32
CA ARG A 53 -7.48 -3.56 -8.56
C ARG A 53 -7.96 -4.74 -9.40
N ARG A 54 -8.21 -4.54 -10.69
CA ARG A 54 -8.62 -5.60 -11.63
C ARG A 54 -7.42 -6.33 -12.22
N VAL A 55 -6.20 -5.79 -12.07
CA VAL A 55 -4.97 -6.45 -12.51
C VAL A 55 -4.76 -7.70 -11.66
N PRO A 56 -4.60 -8.89 -12.26
CA PRO A 56 -4.33 -10.11 -11.50
C PRO A 56 -2.96 -10.02 -10.83
N ALA A 57 -2.88 -10.44 -9.57
CA ALA A 57 -1.60 -10.57 -8.88
C ALA A 57 -0.71 -11.62 -9.59
N PRO A 58 0.61 -11.41 -9.67
CA PRO A 58 1.57 -12.45 -10.05
C PRO A 58 1.43 -13.69 -9.15
N HIS A 59 1.70 -14.87 -9.69
CA HIS A 59 1.44 -16.15 -9.00
C HIS A 59 2.33 -16.34 -7.75
N ASP A 60 3.47 -15.66 -7.72
CA ASP A 60 4.52 -15.71 -6.69
C ASP A 60 4.39 -14.58 -5.64
N VAL A 61 3.56 -13.56 -5.90
CA VAL A 61 3.41 -12.41 -5.01
C VAL A 61 2.10 -12.49 -4.25
N ILE A 62 2.19 -12.88 -2.97
CA ILE A 62 1.02 -12.99 -2.09
C ILE A 62 0.72 -11.64 -1.41
N ILE A 63 1.76 -10.95 -0.93
CA ILE A 63 1.68 -9.62 -0.28
C ILE A 63 2.93 -8.82 -0.59
N GLY A 64 2.73 -7.54 -0.95
CA GLY A 64 3.80 -6.55 -1.05
C GLY A 64 4.07 -6.07 -2.47
N SER A 65 5.25 -5.50 -2.68
CA SER A 65 5.71 -5.04 -3.99
C SER A 65 6.28 -6.20 -4.79
N VAL A 66 6.16 -6.13 -6.12
CA VAL A 66 6.86 -7.08 -7.00
C VAL A 66 8.36 -6.85 -6.86
N GLY A 67 9.09 -7.85 -6.35
CA GLY A 67 10.54 -7.77 -6.14
C GLY A 67 10.99 -7.17 -4.79
N GLY A 68 10.08 -6.96 -3.83
CA GLY A 68 10.43 -6.39 -2.53
C GLY A 68 9.39 -6.62 -1.43
N GLY A 69 9.62 -6.01 -0.26
CA GLY A 69 8.69 -6.07 0.86
C GLY A 69 7.44 -5.23 0.67
N PRO A 70 6.39 -5.47 1.49
CA PRO A 70 5.26 -4.57 1.55
C PRO A 70 5.71 -3.17 1.98
N ARG A 71 5.47 -2.18 1.13
CA ARG A 71 5.63 -0.77 1.47
C ARG A 71 4.27 -0.20 1.87
N HIS A 72 4.21 0.51 2.99
CA HIS A 72 2.98 1.14 3.48
C HIS A 72 3.30 2.06 4.66
N LYS A 73 2.72 3.26 4.69
CA LYS A 73 2.91 4.27 5.76
C LYS A 73 2.49 3.87 7.18
N LEU A 74 1.94 2.66 7.34
CA LEU A 74 1.63 2.08 8.65
C LEU A 74 2.91 1.58 9.33
N PHE A 75 3.86 1.10 8.52
CA PHE A 75 5.14 0.64 9.02
C PHE A 75 6.10 1.83 9.16
N ARG A 76 7.08 1.67 10.04
CA ARG A 76 8.15 2.65 10.18
C ARG A 76 8.90 2.76 8.86
N ASP A 77 9.29 3.98 8.50
CA ASP A 77 9.99 4.28 7.25
C ASP A 77 9.26 3.77 5.98
N SER A 78 7.95 3.55 6.10
CA SER A 78 7.07 3.00 5.07
C SER A 78 7.48 1.61 4.56
N GLU A 79 8.27 0.85 5.33
CA GLU A 79 8.77 -0.47 4.95
C GLU A 79 8.35 -1.52 5.97
N ALA A 80 7.69 -2.59 5.50
CA ALA A 80 7.35 -3.70 6.39
C ALA A 80 8.63 -4.37 6.90
N PRO A 81 8.70 -4.72 8.21
CA PRO A 81 9.91 -5.31 8.78
C PRO A 81 10.14 -6.76 8.37
N LEU A 82 9.18 -7.36 7.67
CA LEU A 82 9.20 -8.76 7.24
C LEU A 82 8.61 -8.89 5.84
N LEU A 83 9.19 -9.80 5.05
CA LEU A 83 8.59 -10.28 3.80
C LEU A 83 7.53 -11.34 4.15
N PHE A 84 6.33 -10.90 4.52
CA PHE A 84 5.26 -11.81 4.94
C PHE A 84 4.95 -12.85 3.86
N SER A 85 5.06 -14.12 4.21
CA SER A 85 4.80 -15.23 3.27
C SER A 85 3.32 -15.39 2.92
N SER A 86 2.42 -14.80 3.72
CA SER A 86 0.98 -14.92 3.52
C SER A 86 0.18 -13.80 4.20
N LYS A 87 -1.11 -13.68 3.82
CA LYS A 87 -2.11 -12.88 4.57
C LYS A 87 -2.20 -13.27 6.03
N TRP A 88 -2.00 -14.55 6.33
CA TRP A 88 -1.99 -15.03 7.69
C TRP A 88 -0.79 -14.48 8.47
N ALA A 89 0.40 -14.48 7.88
CA ALA A 89 1.61 -13.95 8.53
C ALA A 89 1.45 -12.46 8.86
N LEU A 90 0.94 -11.67 7.91
CA LEU A 90 0.63 -10.25 8.13
C LEU A 90 -0.43 -10.05 9.22
N GLN A 91 -1.49 -10.86 9.22
CA GLN A 91 -2.53 -10.81 10.24
C GLN A 91 -1.96 -11.08 11.65
N ASN A 92 -1.11 -12.08 11.77
CA ASN A 92 -0.46 -12.45 13.02
C ASN A 92 0.46 -11.35 13.54
N TYR A 93 1.24 -10.77 12.63
CA TYR A 93 2.04 -9.61 12.92
C TYR A 93 1.20 -8.45 13.47
N MET A 94 0.12 -8.07 12.77
CA MET A 94 -0.77 -6.99 13.23
C MET A 94 -1.44 -7.32 14.57
N ASN A 95 -1.81 -8.58 14.80
CA ASN A 95 -2.33 -9.02 16.10
C ASN A 95 -1.29 -8.89 17.21
N LYS A 96 -0.02 -9.20 16.92
CA LYS A 96 1.09 -9.02 17.86
C LYS A 96 1.32 -7.55 18.19
N VAL A 97 1.27 -6.66 17.20
CA VAL A 97 1.30 -5.19 17.43
C VAL A 97 0.16 -4.79 18.35
N CYS A 98 -1.07 -5.20 18.05
CA CYS A 98 -2.23 -4.85 18.88
C CYS A 98 -2.20 -5.48 20.27
N SER A 99 -1.50 -6.59 20.48
CA SER A 99 -1.28 -7.14 21.81
C SER A 99 -0.38 -6.26 22.70
N ARG A 100 0.41 -5.37 22.07
CA ARG A 100 1.19 -4.33 22.74
C ARG A 100 0.36 -3.08 23.05
N CYS A 101 -0.76 -2.84 22.34
CA CYS A 101 -1.77 -1.87 22.77
C CYS A 101 -2.39 -2.37 24.09
N SER A 102 -2.59 -1.47 25.05
CA SER A 102 -3.08 -1.74 26.42
C SER A 102 -4.21 -2.79 26.52
N ARG A 103 -4.15 -3.63 27.57
CA ARG A 103 -5.01 -4.82 27.83
C ARG A 103 -6.52 -4.56 27.86
N THR A 104 -6.96 -3.31 27.94
CA THR A 104 -8.37 -2.89 28.04
C THR A 104 -9.07 -2.74 26.69
N ASP A 105 -8.35 -2.76 25.57
CA ASP A 105 -8.91 -2.42 24.25
C ASP A 105 -9.32 -3.70 23.48
N SER A 106 -10.29 -4.44 24.02
CA SER A 106 -10.81 -5.70 23.44
C SER A 106 -11.36 -5.53 22.02
N GLY A 107 -11.84 -4.33 21.67
CA GLY A 107 -12.28 -3.96 20.32
C GLY A 107 -11.17 -4.05 19.26
N LEU A 108 -9.92 -3.74 19.62
CA LEU A 108 -8.76 -3.82 18.71
C LEU A 108 -8.49 -5.26 18.24
N ARG A 109 -8.67 -6.22 19.15
CA ARG A 109 -8.41 -7.65 18.87
C ARG A 109 -9.49 -8.26 18.00
N GLN A 110 -10.75 -7.85 18.15
CA GLN A 110 -11.86 -8.36 17.36
C GLN A 110 -11.90 -7.76 15.95
N ALA A 111 -11.71 -6.44 15.81
CA ALA A 111 -11.69 -5.76 14.51
C ALA A 111 -10.56 -6.25 13.59
N ASN A 112 -9.43 -6.66 14.16
CA ASN A 112 -8.32 -7.21 13.40
C ASN A 112 -8.49 -8.68 13.03
N LYS A 113 -9.12 -9.52 13.85
CA LYS A 113 -9.30 -10.96 13.55
C LYS A 113 -10.10 -11.20 12.27
N ASP A 114 -11.13 -10.39 12.03
CA ASP A 114 -12.05 -10.58 10.91
C ASP A 114 -11.64 -9.77 9.66
N GLY A 115 -10.77 -8.76 9.83
CA GLY A 115 -10.51 -7.72 8.82
C GLY A 115 -9.54 -8.08 7.69
N PHE A 116 -8.46 -8.84 7.95
CA PHE A 116 -7.41 -9.09 6.93
C PHE A 116 -7.53 -10.47 6.25
N GLN A 117 -8.10 -11.47 6.92
CA GLN A 117 -8.23 -12.84 6.38
C GLN A 117 -9.27 -12.94 5.25
N GLN A 118 -10.46 -12.33 5.44
CA GLN A 118 -11.60 -12.49 4.55
C GLN A 118 -11.51 -11.67 3.26
N ARG A 119 -10.64 -10.65 3.21
CA ARG A 119 -10.57 -9.74 2.06
C ARG A 119 -9.51 -10.20 1.05
N GLN A 120 -9.84 -10.04 -0.23
CA GLN A 120 -8.92 -10.31 -1.33
C GLN A 120 -7.81 -9.24 -1.31
N ALA A 121 -6.55 -9.67 -1.39
CA ALA A 121 -5.46 -8.73 -1.61
C ALA A 121 -5.49 -8.30 -3.09
N ARG A 122 -5.33 -7.00 -3.33
CA ARG A 122 -5.37 -6.43 -4.68
C ARG A 122 -4.27 -5.39 -4.81
N PHE A 123 -3.85 -5.10 -6.04
CA PHE A 123 -3.00 -3.94 -6.28
C PHE A 123 -3.68 -2.68 -5.78
N THR A 124 -2.90 -1.86 -5.10
CA THR A 124 -3.31 -0.56 -4.59
C THR A 124 -2.12 0.38 -4.55
N GLN A 125 -2.39 1.68 -4.45
CA GLN A 125 -1.38 2.69 -4.17
C GLN A 125 -1.33 2.89 -2.64
N SER A 126 -0.30 2.33 -2.00
CA SER A 126 -0.11 2.35 -0.53
C SER A 126 0.36 3.69 0.02
N ASP A 127 0.65 4.64 -0.86
CA ASP A 127 0.88 6.03 -0.52
C ASP A 127 0.03 6.96 -1.40
N MET A 128 -1.17 7.28 -0.91
CA MET A 128 -2.16 8.11 -1.61
C MET A 128 -1.81 9.60 -1.47
N ASP A 129 -0.63 9.96 -1.93
CA ASP A 129 -0.23 11.35 -2.11
C ASP A 129 -0.58 11.82 -3.52
N LYS A 130 -1.04 13.07 -3.62
CA LYS A 130 -1.48 13.67 -4.87
C LYS A 130 -0.33 13.84 -5.88
N SER A 131 0.90 13.97 -5.40
CA SER A 131 2.10 14.07 -6.25
C SER A 131 2.39 12.78 -7.05
N HIS A 132 1.74 11.66 -6.70
CA HIS A 132 1.86 10.41 -7.45
C HIS A 132 0.92 10.34 -8.68
N PHE A 133 0.13 11.38 -8.93
CA PHE A 133 -0.91 11.38 -9.96
C PHE A 133 -0.87 12.68 -10.76
N PHE A 134 -0.93 12.57 -12.09
CA PHE A 134 -1.07 13.73 -12.97
C PHE A 134 -1.75 13.35 -14.28
N ILE A 135 -2.32 14.33 -14.98
CA ILE A 135 -2.96 14.13 -16.28
C ILE A 135 -2.00 14.63 -17.37
N ASP A 136 -1.74 13.81 -18.38
CA ASP A 136 -0.89 14.17 -19.52
C ASP A 136 -1.61 15.08 -20.53
N ASN A 137 -0.87 15.60 -21.51
CA ASN A 137 -1.40 16.46 -22.57
C ASN A 137 -2.50 15.82 -23.44
N ASN A 138 -2.64 14.49 -23.38
CA ASN A 138 -3.67 13.75 -24.11
C ASN A 138 -4.89 13.44 -23.22
N GLY A 139 -4.91 13.91 -21.97
CA GLY A 139 -5.98 13.64 -21.00
C GLY A 139 -5.88 12.28 -20.31
N ASN A 140 -4.77 11.55 -20.45
CA ASN A 140 -4.61 10.25 -19.80
C ASN A 140 -4.15 10.42 -18.35
N MET A 141 -4.76 9.63 -17.46
CA MET A 141 -4.33 9.52 -16.08
C MET A 141 -2.97 8.81 -16.00
N CYS A 142 -1.95 9.51 -15.51
CA CYS A 142 -0.63 8.96 -15.25
C CYS A 142 -0.44 8.63 -13.76
N ILE A 143 0.15 7.48 -13.47
CA ILE A 143 0.57 7.09 -12.11
C ILE A 143 2.10 7.14 -12.04
N LEU A 144 2.62 7.70 -10.95
CA LEU A 144 4.03 7.71 -10.59
C LEU A 144 4.31 6.86 -9.36
N ASP A 145 5.59 6.73 -9.07
CA ASP A 145 6.13 6.11 -7.86
C ASP A 145 5.62 4.68 -7.66
N PHE A 146 5.88 3.80 -8.63
CA PHE A 146 5.48 2.41 -8.58
C PHE A 146 6.09 1.60 -7.42
N LYS A 147 7.03 2.18 -6.66
CA LYS A 147 7.53 1.57 -5.42
C LYS A 147 6.43 1.42 -4.35
N THR A 148 5.39 2.26 -4.40
CA THR A 148 4.27 2.25 -3.45
C THR A 148 3.03 1.55 -4.04
N VAL A 149 3.08 1.11 -5.29
CA VAL A 149 2.07 0.20 -5.87
C VAL A 149 2.33 -1.22 -5.40
N VAL A 150 1.44 -1.74 -4.57
CA VAL A 150 1.65 -3.00 -3.82
C VAL A 150 0.37 -3.83 -3.76
N ILE A 151 0.52 -5.14 -3.57
CA ILE A 151 -0.59 -6.06 -3.30
C ILE A 151 -0.80 -6.11 -1.79
N LEU A 152 -1.93 -5.56 -1.32
CA LEU A 152 -2.27 -5.53 0.09
C LEU A 152 -3.76 -5.84 0.32
N PRO A 153 -4.15 -6.29 1.53
CA PRO A 153 -5.55 -6.34 1.92
C PRO A 153 -6.21 -4.96 1.85
N GLU A 154 -7.50 -4.91 1.50
CA GLU A 154 -8.23 -3.64 1.32
C GLU A 154 -8.24 -2.71 2.54
N SER A 155 -8.09 -3.25 3.74
CA SER A 155 -7.99 -2.44 4.96
C SER A 155 -6.74 -1.55 4.97
N PHE A 156 -5.63 -1.99 4.37
CA PHE A 156 -4.44 -1.16 4.17
C PHE A 156 -4.69 -0.08 3.12
N ALA A 157 -5.32 -0.42 2.00
CA ALA A 157 -5.72 0.59 1.01
C ALA A 157 -6.63 1.67 1.64
N SER A 158 -7.63 1.25 2.43
CA SER A 158 -8.52 2.14 3.18
C SER A 158 -7.76 3.00 4.19
N TYR A 159 -6.83 2.41 4.95
CA TYR A 159 -5.96 3.17 5.85
C TYR A 159 -5.23 4.29 5.11
N THR A 160 -4.72 4.00 3.92
CA THR A 160 -4.00 5.00 3.13
C THR A 160 -4.89 6.18 2.75
N MET A 161 -6.12 5.91 2.30
CA MET A 161 -7.10 6.93 1.96
C MET A 161 -7.52 7.83 3.15
N TYR A 162 -7.64 7.25 4.35
CA TYR A 162 -8.28 7.91 5.49
C TYR A 162 -7.35 8.34 6.63
N ALA A 163 -6.11 7.86 6.67
CA ALA A 163 -5.16 8.22 7.72
C ALA A 163 -4.51 9.59 7.51
N SER A 164 -4.47 10.10 6.27
CA SER A 164 -3.94 11.44 6.00
C SER A 164 -4.94 12.54 6.43
N SER A 165 -4.41 13.67 6.89
CA SER A 165 -5.20 14.90 7.08
C SER A 165 -5.63 15.51 5.75
N SER A 166 -4.88 15.26 4.67
CA SER A 166 -5.21 15.72 3.31
C SER A 166 -6.58 15.22 2.87
N PRO A 167 -7.42 16.08 2.24
CA PRO A 167 -8.72 15.67 1.72
C PRO A 167 -8.62 14.80 0.47
N PHE A 168 -7.48 14.78 -0.23
CA PHE A 168 -7.29 14.10 -1.51
C PHE A 168 -7.72 12.62 -1.46
N GLY A 169 -7.08 11.82 -0.61
CA GLY A 169 -7.40 10.39 -0.48
C GLY A 169 -8.86 10.12 -0.05
N LYS A 170 -9.44 11.00 0.78
CA LYS A 170 -10.84 10.90 1.20
C LYS A 170 -11.81 11.18 0.05
N ASN A 171 -11.48 12.14 -0.82
CA ASN A 171 -12.26 12.45 -2.01
C ASN A 171 -12.20 11.29 -3.01
N VAL A 172 -11.01 10.76 -3.29
CA VAL A 172 -10.84 9.56 -4.14
C VAL A 172 -11.62 8.36 -3.59
N ALA A 173 -11.55 8.11 -2.28
CA ALA A 173 -12.31 7.03 -1.65
C ALA A 173 -13.84 7.22 -1.77
N ARG A 174 -14.33 8.46 -1.75
CA ARG A 174 -15.74 8.78 -2.00
C ARG A 174 -16.15 8.42 -3.43
N CYS A 175 -15.34 8.77 -4.43
CA CYS A 175 -15.58 8.43 -5.83
C CYS A 175 -15.57 6.90 -6.06
N LEU A 176 -14.70 6.19 -5.35
CA LEU A 176 -14.63 4.72 -5.34
C LEU A 176 -15.81 4.04 -4.61
N GLY A 177 -16.60 4.80 -3.83
CA GLY A 177 -17.63 4.25 -2.94
C GLY A 177 -17.05 3.39 -1.80
N TRP A 178 -15.80 3.64 -1.38
CA TRP A 178 -15.15 2.84 -0.34
C TRP A 178 -15.35 3.52 1.02
N PRO A 179 -16.11 2.93 1.95
CA PRO A 179 -16.17 3.47 3.30
C PRO A 179 -14.83 3.25 4.04
N PRO A 180 -14.58 4.01 5.12
CA PRO A 180 -13.50 3.71 6.06
C PRO A 180 -13.59 2.27 6.56
N SER A 181 -12.45 1.57 6.66
CA SER A 181 -12.43 0.23 7.25
C SER A 181 -12.81 0.28 8.74
N SER A 182 -13.53 -0.73 9.22
CA SER A 182 -13.92 -0.83 10.63
C SER A 182 -12.72 -0.92 11.58
N ASN A 183 -11.56 -1.36 11.09
CA ASN A 183 -10.32 -1.46 11.85
C ASN A 183 -9.39 -0.25 11.67
N LEU A 184 -9.82 0.84 11.02
CA LEU A 184 -8.99 2.01 10.72
C LEU A 184 -8.32 2.59 11.99
N GLU A 185 -9.08 2.73 13.07
CA GLU A 185 -8.55 3.26 14.34
C GLU A 185 -7.57 2.29 14.99
N SER A 186 -7.82 0.98 14.84
CA SER A 186 -6.90 -0.04 15.31
C SER A 186 -5.56 0.04 14.57
N MET A 187 -5.61 0.25 13.26
CA MET A 187 -4.44 0.42 12.42
C MET A 187 -3.67 1.71 12.76
N ARG A 188 -4.34 2.81 13.13
CA ARG A 188 -3.67 4.05 13.57
C ARG A 188 -2.87 3.83 14.86
N LYS A 189 -3.51 3.22 15.86
CA LYS A 189 -2.85 2.87 17.12
C LYS A 189 -1.69 1.90 16.89
N ALA A 190 -1.88 0.90 16.04
CA ALA A 190 -0.82 -0.03 15.66
C ALA A 190 0.37 0.69 15.01
N GLY A 191 0.13 1.58 14.05
CA GLY A 191 1.17 2.39 13.41
C GLY A 191 1.94 3.27 14.40
N ALA A 192 1.24 3.91 15.34
CA ALA A 192 1.88 4.71 16.40
C ALA A 192 2.82 3.85 17.27
N ILE A 193 2.42 2.62 17.62
CA ILE A 193 3.29 1.70 18.36
C ILE A 193 4.49 1.28 17.52
N LEU A 194 4.29 0.96 16.24
CA LEU A 194 5.37 0.54 15.35
C LEU A 194 6.48 1.61 15.25
N MET A 195 6.12 2.89 15.27
CA MET A 195 7.08 4.00 15.28
C MET A 195 7.93 4.07 16.57
N MET A 196 7.47 3.47 17.67
CA MET A 196 8.12 3.53 18.98
C MET A 196 8.93 2.26 19.32
N LEU A 197 8.82 1.19 18.53
CA LEU A 197 9.46 -0.08 18.85
C LEU A 197 10.93 -0.10 18.39
N ALA A 198 11.79 -0.66 19.25
CA ALA A 198 13.17 -0.95 18.89
C ALA A 198 13.30 -2.21 18.01
N ASP A 199 12.49 -3.23 18.29
CA ASP A 199 12.35 -4.43 17.46
C ASP A 199 11.01 -4.39 16.72
N GLU A 200 11.07 -3.98 15.46
CA GLU A 200 9.92 -3.90 14.57
C GLU A 200 9.41 -5.29 14.17
N THR A 201 10.23 -6.33 14.26
CA THR A 201 9.81 -7.70 13.93
C THR A 201 8.95 -8.34 15.02
N LEU A 202 8.95 -7.75 16.22
CA LEU A 202 8.23 -8.25 17.41
C LEU A 202 8.62 -9.69 17.81
N GLY A 203 9.84 -10.10 17.44
CA GLY A 203 10.32 -11.47 17.57
C GLY A 203 9.59 -12.48 16.68
N LEU A 204 8.98 -12.05 15.58
CA LEU A 204 8.30 -12.92 14.61
C LEU A 204 9.17 -13.19 13.37
N ASP A 205 8.99 -14.36 12.76
CA ASP A 205 9.53 -14.70 11.44
C ASP A 205 8.58 -14.27 10.30
N LYS A 206 9.01 -14.49 9.05
CA LYS A 206 8.24 -14.17 7.84
C LYS A 206 6.90 -14.91 7.73
N ASP A 207 6.74 -16.00 8.46
CA ASP A 207 5.55 -16.85 8.47
C ASP A 207 4.58 -16.43 9.59
N GLY A 208 4.98 -15.48 10.44
CA GLY A 208 4.17 -14.94 11.53
C GLY A 208 4.25 -15.77 12.82
N PHE A 209 5.30 -16.60 12.97
CA PHE A 209 5.57 -17.40 14.15
C PHE A 209 6.72 -16.80 14.99
N PRO A 210 6.81 -17.10 16.30
CA PRO A 210 7.95 -16.67 17.11
C PRO A 210 9.27 -17.23 16.56
N ARG A 211 10.28 -16.37 16.40
CA ARG A 211 11.64 -16.80 16.05
C ARG A 211 12.18 -17.73 17.13
N ALA A 212 12.84 -18.81 16.71
CA ALA A 212 13.63 -19.62 17.62
C ALA A 212 14.67 -18.74 18.32
N ARG A 213 14.78 -18.87 19.65
CA ARG A 213 15.86 -18.21 20.40
C ARG A 213 17.15 -18.96 20.08
N HIS A 214 18.09 -18.29 19.42
CA HIS A 214 19.48 -18.75 19.31
C HIS A 214 20.26 -18.29 20.53
#